data_AF-A0ABD5SUX8-F1
#
_entry.id   AF-A0ABD5SUX8-F1
#
_cell.length_a   1.000
_cell.length_b   1.000
_cell.length_c   1.000
_cell.angle_alpha   90.00
_cell.angle_beta   90.00
_cell.angle_gamma   90.00
#
_symmetry.space_group_name_H-M   'P 1'
#
loop_
_entity.id
_entity.type
_entity.pdbx_description
1 polymer ?
#
loop_
_entity_poly.entity_id
_entity_poly.type
_entity_poly.pdbx_seq_one_letter_code
_entity_poly.pdbx_strand_id
1 'polypeptide(L)'
;MGRTVRIIGAPMDYGANRRGVDMGPSAIRYADLADGLERAGVEPIDDGDLSMPRAEERDPDADQPSRGNAKFLREVEDVCSRVGDRVASTLADGEFPLILGGDHSVAIGSL
;
A
#
# COMPACT_ATOMS: atom_id res chain seq x y z
N MET A 1 -10.76 21.42 14.63
CA MET A 1 -9.49 21.18 13.92
C MET A 1 -9.71 19.90 13.13
N GLY A 2 -9.83 20.00 11.80
CA GLY A 2 -10.08 18.83 10.95
C GLY A 2 -8.90 17.87 11.03
N ARG A 3 -9.16 16.57 11.01
CA ARG A 3 -8.10 15.57 10.98
C ARG A 3 -7.62 15.46 9.54
N THR A 4 -6.32 15.56 9.30
CA THR A 4 -5.73 15.33 7.98
C THR A 4 -5.59 13.83 7.75
N VAL A 5 -5.99 13.35 6.58
CA VAL A 5 -5.82 11.95 6.15
C VAL A 5 -4.89 11.92 4.95
N ARG A 6 -3.77 11.21 5.09
CA ARG A 6 -2.83 10.97 3.99
C ARG A 6 -3.19 9.65 3.30
N ILE A 7 -3.55 9.73 2.03
CA ILE A 7 -3.90 8.59 1.19
C ILE A 7 -2.63 8.05 0.55
N ILE A 8 -2.27 6.80 0.86
CA ILE A 8 -1.05 6.14 0.39
C ILE A 8 -1.46 4.92 -0.42
N GLY A 9 -1.12 4.89 -1.70
CA GLY A 9 -1.37 3.72 -2.54
C GLY A 9 -0.23 2.71 -2.46
N ALA A 10 -0.60 1.44 -2.35
CA ALA A 10 0.30 0.29 -2.35
C ALA A 10 -0.26 -0.76 -3.33
N PRO A 11 -0.07 -0.57 -4.66
CA PRO A 11 -0.63 -1.41 -5.71
C PRO A 11 0.13 -2.75 -5.83
N MET A 12 0.07 -3.54 -4.76
CA MET A 12 0.79 -4.79 -4.60
C MET A 12 -0.03 -5.96 -5.17
N ASP A 13 0.59 -6.82 -5.98
CA ASP A 13 -0.02 -8.02 -6.59
C ASP A 13 0.88 -9.26 -6.48
N TYR A 14 1.63 -9.38 -5.39
CA TYR A 14 2.57 -10.49 -5.18
C TYR A 14 1.93 -11.68 -4.46
N GLY A 15 0.94 -11.41 -3.59
CA GLY A 15 0.36 -12.42 -2.70
C GLY A 15 -0.82 -13.19 -3.28
N ALA A 16 -1.54 -12.64 -4.26
CA ALA A 16 -2.82 -13.21 -4.71
C ALA A 16 -2.72 -14.12 -5.94
N ASN A 17 -1.57 -14.13 -6.63
CA ASN A 17 -1.39 -14.83 -7.92
C ASN A 17 -2.51 -14.48 -8.92
N ARG A 18 -3.08 -13.26 -8.81
CA ARG A 18 -4.29 -12.79 -9.48
C ARG A 18 -4.09 -11.36 -9.97
N ARG A 19 -3.81 -11.27 -11.27
CA ARG A 19 -3.64 -10.00 -11.99
C ARG A 19 -4.82 -9.05 -11.80
N GLY A 20 -4.53 -7.76 -11.61
CA GLY A 20 -5.49 -6.66 -11.65
C GLY A 20 -5.84 -6.04 -10.30
N VAL A 21 -5.33 -6.58 -9.18
CA VAL A 21 -5.51 -5.97 -7.84
C VAL A 21 -4.65 -4.71 -7.66
N ASP A 22 -3.59 -4.56 -8.45
CA ASP A 22 -2.78 -3.35 -8.58
C ASP A 22 -3.59 -2.12 -9.02
N MET A 23 -4.72 -2.32 -9.70
CA MET A 23 -5.65 -1.24 -10.06
C MET A 23 -6.55 -0.79 -8.90
N GLY A 24 -6.55 -1.50 -7.76
CA GLY A 24 -7.38 -1.20 -6.59
C GLY A 24 -7.25 0.26 -6.10
N PRO A 25 -6.02 0.75 -5.84
CA PRO A 25 -5.81 2.14 -5.40
C PRO A 25 -6.37 3.16 -6.41
N SER A 26 -6.12 2.96 -7.70
CA SER A 26 -6.65 3.82 -8.76
C SER A 26 -8.18 3.79 -8.83
N ALA A 27 -8.79 2.61 -8.72
CA ALA A 27 -10.24 2.45 -8.76
C ALA A 27 -10.94 3.13 -7.57
N ILE A 28 -10.37 3.03 -6.37
CA ILE A 28 -10.89 3.70 -5.17
C ILE A 28 -10.77 5.22 -5.29
N ARG A 29 -9.63 5.71 -5.79
CA ARG A 29 -9.46 7.15 -6.07
C ARG A 29 -10.50 7.67 -7.06
N TYR A 30 -10.71 6.93 -8.15
CA TYR A 30 -11.69 7.28 -9.18
C TYR A 30 -13.14 7.24 -8.66
N ALA A 31 -13.41 6.51 -7.58
CA ALA A 31 -14.71 6.47 -6.91
C ALA A 31 -14.93 7.65 -5.93
N ASP A 32 -14.32 8.80 -6.19
CA ASP A 32 -14.45 10.05 -5.44
C ASP A 32 -14.07 9.95 -3.94
N LEU A 33 -13.00 9.20 -3.62
CA LEU A 33 -12.53 9.06 -2.24
C LEU A 33 -12.22 10.42 -1.58
N ALA A 34 -11.52 11.31 -2.28
CA ALA A 34 -11.13 12.62 -1.76
C ALA A 34 -12.37 13.44 -1.37
N ASP A 35 -13.33 13.60 -2.30
CA ASP A 35 -14.60 14.29 -2.06
C ASP A 35 -15.38 13.65 -0.89
N GLY A 36 -15.36 12.31 -0.78
CA GLY A 36 -15.96 11.60 0.34
C GLY A 36 -15.35 11.96 1.69
N LEU A 37 -14.02 12.08 1.77
CA LEU A 37 -13.29 12.49 2.97
C LEU A 37 -13.56 13.96 3.31
N GLU A 38 -13.54 14.86 2.32
CA GLU A 38 -13.88 16.28 2.52
C GLU A 38 -15.29 16.46 3.08
N ARG A 39 -16.26 15.73 2.52
CA ARG A 39 -17.66 15.72 3.01
C ARG A 39 -17.80 15.17 4.43
N ALA A 40 -16.88 14.32 4.87
CA ALA A 40 -16.81 13.83 6.24
C ALA A 40 -16.10 14.81 7.21
N GLY A 41 -15.65 15.97 6.73
CA GLY A 41 -14.95 16.97 7.53
C GLY A 41 -13.47 16.66 7.79
N VAL A 42 -12.87 15.85 6.91
CA VAL A 42 -11.47 15.42 6.94
C VAL A 42 -10.75 16.09 5.77
N GLU A 43 -9.50 16.49 5.96
CA GLU A 43 -8.68 17.04 4.87
C GLU A 43 -7.87 15.92 4.21
N PRO A 44 -8.19 15.51 2.96
CA PRO A 44 -7.42 14.50 2.27
C PRO A 44 -6.13 15.07 1.67
N ILE A 45 -5.02 14.37 1.84
CA ILE A 45 -3.77 14.59 1.12
C ILE A 45 -3.46 13.33 0.34
N ASP A 46 -3.56 13.38 -0.99
CA ASP A 46 -3.15 12.26 -1.83
C ASP A 46 -1.63 12.24 -1.99
N ASP A 47 -1.03 11.16 -1.53
CA ASP A 47 0.41 10.94 -1.55
C ASP A 47 0.87 10.06 -2.73
N GLY A 48 -0.08 9.72 -3.61
CA GLY A 48 0.17 8.87 -4.76
C GLY A 48 0.43 7.41 -4.38
N ASP A 49 1.08 6.70 -5.29
CA ASP A 49 1.41 5.29 -5.13
C ASP A 49 2.88 5.13 -4.79
N LEU A 50 3.16 4.27 -3.81
CA LEU A 50 4.51 3.79 -3.56
C LEU A 50 5.05 3.08 -4.81
N SER A 51 6.28 3.43 -5.20
CA SER A 51 6.94 2.79 -6.33
C SER A 51 7.24 1.34 -5.99
N MET A 52 6.61 0.42 -6.73
CA MET A 52 6.81 -1.02 -6.60
C MET A 52 7.54 -1.57 -7.82
N PRO A 53 8.45 -2.55 -7.65
CA PRO A 53 8.97 -3.33 -8.76
C PRO A 53 7.82 -4.04 -9.49
N ARG A 54 7.94 -4.25 -10.80
CA ARG A 54 6.96 -5.07 -11.53
C ARG A 54 7.24 -6.55 -11.27
N ALA A 55 6.21 -7.32 -10.94
CA ALA A 55 6.34 -8.76 -10.70
C ALA A 55 6.87 -9.52 -11.93
N GLU A 56 6.57 -9.03 -13.13
CA GLU A 56 6.99 -9.62 -14.42
C GLU A 56 8.51 -9.61 -14.65
N GLU A 57 9.22 -8.74 -13.92
CA GLU A 57 10.67 -8.56 -14.01
C GLU A 57 11.41 -9.32 -12.88
N ARG A 58 10.68 -10.07 -12.04
CA ARG A 58 11.21 -10.67 -10.81
C ARG A 58 11.04 -12.19 -10.80
N ASP A 59 12.02 -12.86 -10.22
CA ASP A 59 11.97 -14.30 -9.99
C ASP A 59 11.25 -14.56 -8.66
N PRO A 60 10.09 -15.24 -8.65
CA PRO A 60 9.32 -15.53 -7.45
C PRO A 60 10.07 -16.37 -6.42
N ASP A 61 11.11 -17.09 -6.82
CA ASP A 61 11.86 -18.02 -5.98
C ASP A 61 13.29 -17.52 -5.70
N ALA A 62 13.61 -16.26 -6.03
CA ALA A 62 14.94 -15.68 -5.84
C ALA A 62 15.42 -15.70 -4.38
N ASP A 63 14.49 -15.49 -3.44
CA ASP A 63 14.71 -15.56 -2.00
C ASP A 63 13.65 -16.46 -1.37
N GLN A 64 14.09 -17.43 -0.58
CA GLN A 64 13.21 -18.37 0.13
C GLN A 64 13.48 -18.38 1.63
N PRO A 65 12.42 -18.54 2.46
CA PRO A 65 12.59 -18.61 3.90
C PRO A 65 13.25 -19.94 4.31
N SER A 66 13.90 -19.94 5.48
CA SER A 66 14.55 -21.15 6.04
C SER A 66 13.58 -22.29 6.35
N ARG A 67 12.27 -22.00 6.46
CA ARG A 67 11.18 -22.96 6.57
C ARG A 67 9.94 -22.43 5.83
N GLY A 68 9.23 -23.33 5.15
CA GLY A 68 7.99 -23.01 4.43
C GLY A 68 8.21 -22.66 2.96
N ASN A 69 7.22 -22.02 2.35
CA ASN A 69 7.27 -21.54 0.97
C ASN A 69 6.62 -20.14 0.92
N ALA A 70 7.39 -19.15 0.49
CA ALA A 70 6.93 -17.79 0.27
C ALA A 70 7.49 -17.30 -1.07
N LYS A 71 6.59 -16.98 -2.00
CA LYS A 71 6.97 -16.41 -3.29
C LYS A 71 7.17 -14.91 -3.16
N PHE A 72 8.12 -14.36 -3.92
CA PHE A 72 8.43 -12.94 -3.94
C PHE A 72 8.74 -12.39 -2.53
N LEU A 73 9.40 -13.21 -1.69
CA LEU A 73 9.62 -12.86 -0.28
C LEU A 73 10.33 -11.51 -0.13
N ARG A 74 11.37 -11.29 -0.93
CA ARG A 74 12.15 -10.05 -0.93
C ARG A 74 11.32 -8.85 -1.35
N GLU A 75 10.51 -8.99 -2.39
CA GLU A 75 9.62 -7.93 -2.85
C GLU A 75 8.56 -7.62 -1.79
N VAL A 76 7.97 -8.65 -1.18
CA VAL A 76 6.99 -8.47 -0.10
C VAL A 76 7.61 -7.73 1.09
N GLU A 77 8.81 -8.11 1.50
CA GLU A 77 9.56 -7.45 2.57
C GLU A 77 9.87 -5.97 2.26
N ASP A 78 10.36 -5.69 1.06
CA ASP A 78 10.68 -4.32 0.60
C ASP A 78 9.43 -3.43 0.58
N VAL A 79 8.32 -3.93 0.03
CA VAL A 79 7.05 -3.19 0.02
C VAL A 79 6.55 -2.94 1.44
N CYS A 80 6.49 -3.97 2.29
CA CYS A 80 6.00 -3.82 3.65
C CYS A 80 6.86 -2.83 4.45
N SER A 81 8.17 -2.86 4.26
CA SER A 81 9.10 -1.91 4.90
C SER A 81 8.81 -0.47 4.47
N ARG A 82 8.62 -0.22 3.17
CA ARG A 82 8.29 1.12 2.65
C ARG A 82 6.94 1.63 3.12
N VAL A 83 5.94 0.75 3.21
CA VAL A 83 4.63 1.08 3.78
C VAL A 83 4.79 1.47 5.24
N GLY A 84 5.55 0.69 6.01
CA GLY A 84 5.85 0.98 7.42
C GLY A 84 6.55 2.32 7.62
N ASP A 85 7.58 2.62 6.82
CA ASP A 85 8.27 3.90 6.85
C ASP A 85 7.31 5.06 6.56
N ARG A 86 6.40 4.89 5.59
CA ARG A 86 5.45 5.93 5.22
C ARG A 86 4.37 6.14 6.27
N VAL A 87 3.88 5.06 6.87
CA VAL A 87 2.94 5.12 8.00
C VAL A 87 3.60 5.83 9.18
N ALA A 88 4.83 5.47 9.52
CA ALA A 88 5.58 6.10 10.61
C ALA A 88 5.79 7.60 10.38
N SER A 89 6.15 8.02 9.16
CA SER A 89 6.30 9.46 8.85
C SER A 89 4.97 10.20 8.96
N THR A 90 3.90 9.62 8.43
CA THR A 90 2.55 10.21 8.46
C THR A 90 2.06 10.43 9.89
N LEU A 91 2.26 9.43 10.75
CA LEU A 91 1.91 9.53 12.17
C LEU A 91 2.77 10.57 12.90
N ALA A 92 4.06 10.69 12.55
CA ALA A 92 4.95 11.70 13.12
C ALA A 92 4.52 13.14 12.73
N ASP A 93 3.94 13.31 11.55
CA ASP A 93 3.38 14.58 11.08
C ASP A 93 1.99 14.90 11.71
N GLY A 94 1.46 14.02 12.55
CA GLY A 94 0.17 14.19 13.21
C GLY A 94 -1.04 13.90 12.32
N GLU A 95 -0.80 13.28 11.17
CA GLU A 95 -1.81 12.92 10.17
C GLU A 95 -2.29 11.47 10.35
N PHE A 96 -3.41 11.13 9.73
CA PHE A 96 -3.92 9.75 9.72
C PHE A 96 -3.53 9.04 8.41
N PRO A 97 -2.76 7.94 8.44
CA PRO A 97 -2.43 7.18 7.24
C PRO A 97 -3.61 6.32 6.78
N LEU A 98 -4.06 6.51 5.55
CA LEU A 98 -5.06 5.69 4.87
C LEU A 98 -4.39 4.95 3.70
N ILE A 99 -4.18 3.64 3.87
CA ILE A 99 -3.50 2.81 2.88
C ILE A 99 -4.53 2.21 1.92
N LEU A 100 -4.34 2.45 0.62
CA LEU A 100 -5.10 1.79 -0.44
C LEU A 100 -4.23 0.65 -0.98
N GLY A 101 -4.59 -0.59 -0.63
CA GLY A 101 -3.85 -1.78 -1.05
C GLY A 101 -4.28 -2.34 -2.40
N GLY A 102 -3.49 -3.29 -2.90
CA GLY A 102 -3.93 -4.30 -3.86
C GLY A 102 -4.27 -5.60 -3.15
N ASP A 103 -3.25 -6.44 -2.89
CA ASP A 103 -3.40 -7.62 -2.04
C ASP A 103 -3.29 -7.32 -0.53
N HIS A 104 -3.71 -8.28 0.30
CA HIS A 104 -3.77 -8.11 1.76
C HIS A 104 -2.40 -8.15 2.47
N SER A 105 -1.30 -8.51 1.79
CA SER A 105 0.02 -8.58 2.43
C SER A 105 0.53 -7.19 2.84
N VAL A 106 0.02 -6.12 2.23
CA VAL A 106 0.22 -4.72 2.64
C VAL A 106 -0.11 -4.48 4.13
N ALA A 107 -0.99 -5.30 4.71
CA ALA A 107 -1.37 -5.19 6.11
C ALA A 107 -0.17 -5.32 7.05
N ILE A 108 0.85 -6.10 6.67
CA ILE A 108 2.09 -6.29 7.46
C ILE A 108 2.81 -4.95 7.66
N GLY A 109 2.91 -4.12 6.61
CA GLY A 109 3.55 -2.81 6.70
C GLY A 109 2.67 -1.72 7.33
N SER A 110 1.34 -1.92 7.37
CA SER A 110 0.41 -0.94 7.94
C SER A 110 0.24 -1.02 9.46
N LEU A 111 0.74 -2.09 10.08
CA LEU A 111 0.65 -2.38 11.52
C LEU A 111 1.91 -1.91 12.25
#